data_AF-F3KIJ2-F1
#
_entry.id   AF-F3KIJ2-F1
#
_cell.length_a   1.000
_cell.length_b   1.000
_cell.length_c   1.000
_cell.angle_alpha   90.00
_cell.angle_beta   90.00
_cell.angle_gamma   90.00
#
_symmetry.space_group_name_H-M   'P 1'
#
loop_
_entity.id
_entity.type
_entity.pdbx_description
1 polymer ?
#
loop_
_entity_poly.entity_id
_entity_poly.type
_entity_poly.pdbx_seq_one_letter_code
_entity_poly.pdbx_strand_id
1 'polypeptide(L)'
;MVDEPPPKQGFVQEFMGFLKTFGIIGLAIAFVIGAAASKLVTAFVNDIINPIVGLALPSGDLKGLQSSIVNSATGAVSEFKYGDFIANIIDFLIIALIVFIMYKVLSRFKLVEDKTKKPESNKNYFFLKNKSQNNTHNMRSRAMKLYVRG
;
A
#
# COMPACT_ATOMS: atom_id res chain seq x y z
N MET A 1 -48.01 12.91 -6.53
CA MET A 1 -47.16 12.45 -5.41
C MET A 1 -46.10 13.52 -5.27
N VAL A 2 -46.24 14.38 -4.26
CA VAL A 2 -45.27 15.45 -3.99
C VAL A 2 -44.15 14.77 -3.23
N ASP A 3 -43.02 14.57 -3.87
CA ASP A 3 -41.84 13.99 -3.24
C ASP A 3 -41.44 14.88 -2.06
N GLU A 4 -41.43 14.33 -0.84
CA GLU A 4 -40.93 15.02 0.34
C GLU A 4 -39.49 15.50 0.07
N PRO A 5 -39.15 16.76 0.39
CA PRO A 5 -37.77 17.21 0.28
C PRO A 5 -36.91 16.32 1.19
N PRO A 6 -35.78 15.78 0.68
CA PRO A 6 -34.93 14.90 1.47
C PRO A 6 -34.56 15.60 2.78
N PRO A 7 -34.59 14.89 3.93
CA PRO A 7 -34.30 15.49 5.22
C PRO A 7 -32.95 16.21 5.16
N LYS A 8 -32.92 17.44 5.66
CA LYS A 8 -31.76 18.33 5.63
C LYS A 8 -30.57 17.59 6.27
N GLN A 9 -29.66 17.10 5.45
CA GLN A 9 -28.55 16.28 5.93
C GLN A 9 -27.69 17.15 6.82
N GLY A 10 -27.37 16.64 8.02
CA GLY A 10 -26.47 17.38 8.92
C GLY A 10 -25.07 17.46 8.30
N PHE A 11 -24.28 18.47 8.69
CA PHE A 11 -22.88 18.62 8.25
C PHE A 11 -22.07 17.32 8.40
N VAL A 12 -22.32 16.53 9.45
CA VAL A 12 -21.67 15.22 9.69
C VAL A 12 -22.04 14.19 8.61
N GLN A 13 -23.28 14.20 8.11
CA GLN A 13 -23.73 13.30 7.05
C GLN A 13 -23.15 13.72 5.70
N GLU A 14 -23.07 15.03 5.42
CA GLU A 14 -22.42 15.57 4.23
C GLU A 14 -20.91 15.25 4.23
N PHE A 15 -20.25 15.44 5.37
CA PHE A 15 -18.84 15.10 5.54
C PHE A 15 -18.58 13.60 5.41
N MET A 16 -19.40 12.75 6.03
CA MET A 16 -19.28 11.30 5.87
C MET A 16 -19.58 10.87 4.42
N GLY A 17 -20.51 11.55 3.74
CA GLY A 17 -20.79 11.38 2.31
C GLY A 17 -19.59 11.76 1.43
N PHE A 18 -18.90 12.84 1.77
CA PHE A 18 -17.65 13.27 1.13
C PHE A 18 -16.56 12.21 1.31
N LEU A 19 -16.27 11.79 2.55
CA LEU A 19 -15.23 10.79 2.82
C LEU A 19 -15.46 9.46 2.08
N LYS A 20 -16.72 9.06 1.94
CA LYS A 20 -17.11 7.87 1.17
C LYS A 20 -16.94 8.09 -0.33
N THR A 21 -17.42 9.23 -0.86
CA THR A 21 -17.33 9.57 -2.30
C THR A 21 -15.88 9.60 -2.79
N PHE A 22 -14.98 10.16 -2.00
CA PHE A 22 -13.57 10.26 -2.35
C PHE A 22 -12.72 9.06 -1.90
N GLY A 23 -13.33 8.05 -1.26
CA GLY A 23 -12.61 6.84 -0.83
C GLY A 23 -11.52 7.06 0.23
N ILE A 24 -11.53 8.22 0.91
CA ILE A 24 -10.46 8.67 1.81
C ILE A 24 -10.31 7.73 3.02
N ILE A 25 -11.41 7.11 3.45
CA ILE A 25 -11.41 6.19 4.60
C ILE A 25 -10.43 5.02 4.38
N GLY A 26 -10.44 4.43 3.18
CA GLY A 26 -9.53 3.33 2.84
C GLY A 26 -8.06 3.78 2.81
N LEU A 27 -7.81 4.97 2.25
CA LEU A 27 -6.47 5.56 2.18
C LEU A 27 -5.92 5.88 3.58
N ALA A 28 -6.75 6.44 4.46
CA ALA A 28 -6.36 6.77 5.83
C ALA A 28 -5.95 5.51 6.61
N ILE A 29 -6.72 4.43 6.51
CA ILE A 29 -6.40 3.15 7.17
C ILE A 29 -5.09 2.58 6.61
N ALA A 30 -4.93 2.56 5.28
CA ALA A 30 -3.72 2.06 4.64
C ALA A 30 -2.48 2.87 5.06
N PHE A 31 -2.59 4.19 5.18
CA PHE A 31 -1.51 5.06 5.61
C PHE A 31 -1.09 4.80 7.06
N VAL A 32 -2.06 4.71 7.98
CA VAL A 32 -1.78 4.44 9.41
C VAL A 32 -1.10 3.09 9.59
N ILE A 33 -1.59 2.05 8.91
CA ILE A 33 -0.97 0.71 8.95
C ILE A 33 0.42 0.74 8.33
N GLY A 34 0.59 1.42 7.19
CA GLY A 34 1.88 1.58 6.53
C GLY A 34 2.92 2.28 7.41
N ALA A 35 2.51 3.35 8.11
CA ALA A 35 3.37 4.06 9.04
C ALA A 35 3.78 3.19 10.24
N ALA A 36 2.84 2.42 10.81
CA ALA A 36 3.12 1.50 11.90
C ALA A 36 4.08 0.37 11.46
N ALA A 37 3.84 -0.23 10.29
CA ALA A 37 4.70 -1.27 9.72
C ALA A 37 6.12 -0.74 9.43
N SER A 38 6.24 0.48 8.87
CA SER A 38 7.54 1.10 8.65
C SER A 38 8.30 1.30 9.96
N LYS A 39 7.62 1.76 11.03
CA LYS A 39 8.25 1.90 12.36
C LYS A 39 8.74 0.57 12.91
N LEU A 40 7.96 -0.51 12.74
CA LEU A 40 8.36 -1.85 13.19
C LEU A 40 9.64 -2.33 12.47
N VAL A 41 9.72 -2.14 11.16
CA VAL A 41 10.93 -2.50 10.39
C VAL A 41 12.11 -1.65 10.82
N THR A 42 11.94 -0.34 10.97
CA THR A 42 13.00 0.57 11.44
C THR A 42 13.50 0.19 12.83
N ALA A 43 12.60 -0.14 13.78
CA ALA A 43 13.00 -0.61 15.10
C ALA A 43 13.81 -1.91 15.02
N PHE A 44 13.36 -2.88 14.22
CA PHE A 44 14.11 -4.12 14.01
C PHE A 44 15.52 -3.88 13.44
N VAL A 45 15.65 -2.98 12.47
CA VAL A 45 16.95 -2.60 11.90
C VAL A 45 17.83 -1.95 12.96
N ASN A 46 17.31 -0.96 13.67
CA ASN A 46 18.07 -0.22 14.67
C ASN A 46 18.49 -1.09 15.87
N ASP A 47 17.62 -2.00 16.32
CA ASP A 47 17.83 -2.74 17.56
C ASP A 47 18.59 -4.06 17.33
N ILE A 48 18.53 -4.64 16.12
CA ILE A 48 19.15 -5.93 15.81
C ILE A 48 20.24 -5.80 14.76
N ILE A 49 19.96 -5.15 13.63
CA ILE A 49 20.90 -5.11 12.51
C ILE A 49 22.04 -4.13 12.78
N ASN A 50 21.75 -2.92 13.25
CA ASN A 50 22.77 -1.90 13.48
C ASN A 50 23.82 -2.32 14.51
N PRO A 51 23.49 -2.98 15.63
CA PRO A 51 24.51 -3.53 16.54
C PRO A 51 25.37 -4.62 15.89
N ILE A 52 24.77 -5.52 15.10
CA ILE A 52 25.50 -6.60 14.40
C ILE A 52 26.46 -6.02 13.35
N VAL A 53 25.99 -5.03 12.57
CA VAL A 53 26.80 -4.31 11.60
C VAL A 53 27.91 -3.53 12.31
N GLY A 54 27.59 -2.83 13.40
CA GLY A 54 28.55 -2.10 14.23
C GLY A 54 29.64 -2.99 14.84
N LEU A 55 29.34 -4.24 15.18
CA LEU A 55 30.33 -5.23 15.63
C LEU A 55 31.22 -5.77 14.49
N ALA A 56 30.71 -5.82 13.26
CA ALA A 56 31.48 -6.25 12.09
C ALA A 56 32.41 -5.15 11.55
N LEU A 57 32.17 -3.89 11.92
CA LEU A 57 33.02 -2.74 11.62
C LEU A 57 34.00 -2.51 12.80
N PRO A 58 35.33 -2.55 12.60
CA PRO A 58 36.32 -2.43 13.68
C PRO A 58 36.27 -1.11 14.50
N SER A 59 35.50 -0.12 14.05
CA SER A 59 35.36 1.20 14.71
C SER A 59 34.04 1.40 15.44
N GLY A 60 33.20 0.37 15.59
CA GLY A 60 32.04 0.37 16.51
C GLY A 60 30.85 1.28 16.13
N ASP A 61 31.00 2.21 15.20
CA ASP A 61 29.92 3.11 14.79
C ASP A 61 30.20 3.75 13.41
N LEU A 62 29.24 3.68 12.48
CA LEU A 62 29.31 4.44 11.21
C LEU A 62 28.99 5.93 11.44
N LYS A 63 28.23 6.25 12.51
CA LYS A 63 28.00 7.63 12.98
C LYS A 63 29.21 8.17 13.75
N GLY A 64 30.01 7.27 14.31
CA GLY A 64 31.32 7.53 14.90
C GLY A 64 32.48 7.45 13.90
N LEU A 65 32.24 7.06 12.65
CA LEU A 65 33.14 7.27 11.51
C LEU A 65 33.12 8.75 11.10
N GLN A 66 33.39 9.60 12.07
CA GLN A 66 34.23 10.75 11.84
C GLN A 66 35.61 10.18 11.50
N SER A 67 35.96 10.10 10.22
CA SER A 67 37.38 10.22 9.94
C SER A 67 37.76 11.61 10.45
N SER A 68 38.48 11.70 11.56
CA SER A 68 39.28 12.89 11.81
C SER A 68 40.35 12.92 10.72
N ILE A 69 40.01 13.39 9.52
CA ILE A 69 41.02 13.77 8.54
C ILE A 69 41.53 15.12 9.05
N VAL A 70 42.61 15.06 9.81
CA VAL A 70 43.38 16.25 10.16
C VAL A 70 43.88 16.84 8.84
N ASN A 71 43.30 17.97 8.45
CA ASN A 71 43.72 18.70 7.27
C ASN A 71 45.11 19.28 7.54
N SER A 72 46.14 18.58 7.06
CA SER A 72 47.56 18.89 7.35
C SER A 72 48.03 20.22 6.74
N ALA A 73 47.15 20.95 6.04
CA ALA A 73 47.45 22.21 5.37
C ALA A 73 46.94 23.47 6.11
N THR A 74 45.93 23.36 7.00
CA THR A 74 45.23 24.57 7.52
C THR A 74 44.93 24.55 9.02
N GLY A 75 45.10 23.42 9.73
CA GLY A 75 44.92 23.36 11.19
C GLY A 75 43.48 23.60 11.70
N ALA A 76 42.50 23.77 10.81
CA ALA A 76 41.10 23.92 11.15
C ALA A 76 40.39 22.56 11.18
N VAL A 77 39.69 22.26 12.28
CA VAL A 77 38.86 21.06 12.42
C VAL A 77 37.51 21.32 11.73
N SER A 78 37.41 20.91 10.47
CA SER A 78 36.14 20.88 9.75
C SER A 78 35.59 19.44 9.78
N GLU A 79 34.62 19.17 10.65
CA GLU A 79 33.91 17.88 10.67
C GLU A 79 32.96 17.80 9.47
N PHE A 80 33.46 17.31 8.33
CA PHE A 80 32.60 16.95 7.21
C PHE A 80 31.89 15.64 7.54
N LYS A 81 30.60 15.71 7.93
CA LYS A 81 29.76 14.55 8.30
C LYS A 81 29.30 13.73 7.10
N TYR A 82 30.21 13.33 6.22
CA TYR A 82 29.88 12.42 5.11
C TYR A 82 29.59 11.00 5.60
N GLY A 83 30.08 10.63 6.79
CA GLY A 83 29.78 9.36 7.46
C GLY A 83 28.28 9.17 7.73
N ASP A 84 27.59 10.20 8.21
CA ASP A 84 26.14 10.16 8.50
C ASP A 84 25.32 9.91 7.22
N PHE A 85 25.70 10.52 6.10
CA PHE A 85 24.99 10.32 4.84
C PHE A 85 25.18 8.90 4.30
N ILE A 86 26.40 8.36 4.35
CA ILE A 86 26.69 6.99 3.92
C ILE A 86 26.02 5.97 4.86
N ALA A 87 26.00 6.23 6.17
CA ALA A 87 25.28 5.41 7.13
C ALA A 87 23.77 5.36 6.81
N ASN A 88 23.15 6.50 6.53
CA ASN A 88 21.74 6.57 6.16
C ASN A 88 21.43 5.82 4.84
N ILE A 89 22.37 5.83 3.88
CA ILE A 89 22.23 5.03 2.65
C ILE A 89 22.27 3.53 2.95
N ILE A 90 23.19 3.09 3.81
CA ILE A 90 23.31 1.69 4.22
C ILE A 90 22.04 1.25 4.96
N ASP A 91 21.54 2.05 5.91
CA ASP A 91 20.29 1.80 6.63
C ASP A 91 19.09 1.68 5.68
N PHE A 92 19.01 2.56 4.67
CA PHE A 92 17.97 2.50 3.66
C PHE A 92 18.03 1.20 2.83
N LEU A 93 19.22 0.78 2.42
CA LEU A 93 19.41 -0.48 1.68
C LEU A 93 19.04 -1.70 2.52
N ILE A 94 19.35 -1.70 3.82
CA ILE A 94 18.97 -2.76 4.76
C ILE A 94 17.45 -2.83 4.92
N ILE A 95 16.78 -1.69 5.16
CA ILE A 95 15.32 -1.61 5.27
C ILE A 95 14.67 -2.12 3.97
N ALA A 96 15.15 -1.67 2.80
CA ALA A 96 14.65 -2.11 1.51
C ALA A 96 14.79 -3.62 1.31
N LEU A 97 15.93 -4.20 1.71
CA LEU A 97 16.17 -5.64 1.66
C LEU A 97 15.20 -6.43 2.55
N ILE A 98 14.97 -5.96 3.78
CA ILE A 98 14.06 -6.62 4.73
C ILE A 98 12.61 -6.56 4.24
N VAL A 99 12.16 -5.40 3.77
CA VAL A 99 10.81 -5.24 3.19
C VAL A 99 10.64 -6.16 1.98
N PHE A 100 11.67 -6.28 1.13
CA PHE A 100 11.64 -7.20 -0.02
C PHE A 100 11.53 -8.67 0.41
N ILE A 101 12.31 -9.10 1.42
CA ILE A 101 12.23 -10.47 1.96
C ILE A 101 10.84 -10.71 2.55
N MET A 102 10.30 -9.77 3.33
CA MET A 102 8.95 -9.86 3.91
C MET A 102 7.88 -9.99 2.83
N TYR A 103 7.93 -9.16 1.79
CA TYR A 103 7.04 -9.26 0.63
C TYR A 103 7.15 -10.63 -0.05
N LYS A 104 8.37 -11.14 -0.25
CA LYS A 104 8.60 -12.45 -0.89
C LYS A 104 8.02 -13.58 -0.05
N VAL A 105 8.20 -13.54 1.28
CA VAL A 105 7.62 -14.53 2.20
C VAL A 105 6.09 -14.49 2.16
N LEU A 106 5.49 -13.31 2.28
CA LEU A 106 4.03 -13.15 2.24
C LEU A 106 3.45 -13.58 0.88
N SER A 107 4.17 -13.32 -0.21
CA SER A 107 3.80 -13.76 -1.57
C SER A 107 3.90 -15.28 -1.73
N ARG A 108 4.89 -15.93 -1.09
CA ARG A 108 5.03 -17.40 -1.08
C ARG A 108 3.87 -18.08 -0.36
N PHE A 109 3.35 -17.47 0.71
CA PHE A 109 2.19 -17.97 1.43
C PHE A 109 0.85 -17.62 0.77
N LYS A 110 0.84 -16.95 -0.39
CA LYS A 110 -0.36 -16.46 -1.09
C LYS A 110 -1.30 -15.62 -0.21
N LEU A 111 -0.79 -15.07 0.89
CA LEU A 111 -1.56 -14.21 1.81
C LEU A 111 -1.66 -12.77 1.28
N VAL A 112 -0.82 -12.43 0.30
CA VAL A 112 -1.06 -11.30 -0.59
C VAL A 112 -1.89 -11.82 -1.75
N GLU A 113 -3.21 -11.70 -1.64
CA GLU A 113 -4.05 -11.71 -2.84
C GLU A 113 -3.59 -10.53 -3.70
N ASP A 114 -3.01 -10.84 -4.84
CA ASP A 114 -2.59 -9.87 -5.82
C ASP A 114 -3.83 -9.15 -6.37
N LYS A 115 -4.29 -8.11 -5.68
CA LYS A 115 -5.41 -7.28 -6.14
C LYS A 115 -5.05 -6.45 -7.38
N THR A 116 -3.77 -6.48 -7.83
CA THR A 116 -3.36 -5.93 -9.12
C THR A 116 -3.62 -6.89 -10.28
N LYS A 117 -3.86 -8.19 -10.00
CA LYS A 117 -4.76 -8.97 -10.86
C LYS A 117 -6.17 -8.46 -10.63
N LYS A 118 -6.55 -7.51 -11.49
CA LYS A 118 -7.94 -7.13 -11.81
C LYS A 118 -8.83 -8.35 -11.56
N PRO A 119 -9.91 -8.26 -10.75
CA PRO A 119 -10.73 -9.41 -10.39
C PRO A 119 -10.96 -10.17 -11.67
N GLU A 120 -10.46 -11.42 -11.75
CA GLU A 120 -10.50 -12.21 -12.98
C GLU A 120 -11.87 -11.98 -13.57
N SER A 121 -11.90 -11.27 -14.70
CA SER A 121 -13.13 -10.84 -15.35
C SER A 121 -13.96 -12.08 -15.49
N ASN A 122 -14.92 -12.17 -14.59
CA ASN A 122 -15.59 -13.40 -14.22
C ASN A 122 -16.09 -13.98 -15.54
N LYS A 123 -15.47 -15.08 -15.99
CA LYS A 123 -15.98 -15.80 -17.15
C LYS A 123 -17.48 -16.08 -16.90
N ASN A 124 -17.85 -16.31 -15.64
CA ASN A 124 -19.24 -16.42 -15.22
C ASN A 124 -20.03 -15.10 -15.33
N TYR A 125 -19.50 -13.88 -15.19
CA TYR A 125 -20.27 -12.66 -15.46
C TYR A 125 -20.64 -12.56 -16.94
N PHE A 126 -19.73 -12.89 -17.84
CA PHE A 126 -20.03 -12.95 -19.28
C PHE A 126 -21.01 -14.08 -19.61
N PHE A 127 -20.86 -15.26 -19.01
CA PHE A 127 -21.82 -16.36 -19.19
C PHE A 127 -23.20 -16.06 -18.61
N LEU A 128 -23.27 -15.44 -17.43
CA LEU A 128 -24.53 -15.04 -16.78
C LEU A 128 -25.23 -13.94 -17.57
N LYS A 129 -24.47 -12.95 -18.08
CA LYS A 129 -25.02 -11.91 -18.95
C LYS A 129 -25.52 -12.47 -20.28
N ASN A 130 -24.76 -13.36 -20.92
CA ASN A 130 -25.17 -13.99 -22.19
C ASN A 130 -26.39 -14.92 -22.01
N LYS A 131 -26.41 -15.73 -20.94
CA LYS A 131 -27.53 -16.62 -20.61
C LYS A 131 -28.80 -15.85 -20.26
N SER A 132 -28.68 -14.73 -19.54
CA SER A 132 -29.82 -13.86 -19.24
C SER A 132 -30.39 -13.19 -20.49
N GLN A 133 -29.54 -12.74 -21.42
CA GLN A 133 -29.99 -12.09 -22.67
C GLN A 133 -30.65 -13.09 -23.64
N ASN A 134 -30.15 -14.33 -23.71
CA ASN A 134 -30.75 -15.35 -24.57
C ASN A 134 -32.13 -15.80 -24.06
N ASN A 135 -32.30 -15.91 -22.73
CA ASN A 135 -33.60 -16.29 -22.15
C ASN A 135 -34.69 -15.21 -22.33
N THR A 136 -34.36 -13.92 -22.28
CA THR A 136 -35.35 -12.85 -22.48
C THR A 136 -35.84 -12.79 -23.92
N HIS A 137 -34.98 -13.08 -24.91
CA HIS A 137 -35.39 -13.16 -26.31
C HIS A 137 -36.37 -14.31 -26.55
N ASN A 138 -36.08 -15.50 -26.00
CA ASN A 138 -36.96 -16.66 -26.08
C ASN A 138 -38.32 -16.42 -25.39
N MET A 139 -38.33 -15.71 -24.26
CA MET A 139 -39.57 -15.34 -23.55
C MET A 139 -40.44 -14.40 -24.40
N ARG A 140 -39.84 -13.38 -25.04
CA ARG A 140 -40.55 -12.45 -25.92
C ARG A 140 -41.14 -13.15 -27.13
N SER A 141 -40.41 -14.07 -27.75
CA SER A 141 -40.92 -14.84 -28.90
C SER A 141 -42.07 -15.77 -28.53
N ARG A 142 -42.05 -16.37 -27.32
CA ARG A 142 -43.15 -17.21 -26.84
C ARG A 142 -44.39 -16.40 -26.47
N ALA A 143 -44.23 -15.25 -25.81
CA ALA A 143 -45.32 -14.34 -25.49
C ALA A 143 -45.98 -13.79 -26.77
N MET A 144 -45.18 -13.42 -27.77
CA MET A 144 -45.69 -12.92 -29.06
C MET A 144 -46.45 -14.01 -29.83
N LYS A 145 -45.98 -15.26 -29.83
CA LYS A 145 -46.69 -16.38 -30.46
C LYS A 145 -48.02 -16.72 -29.78
N LEU A 146 -48.17 -16.42 -28.49
CA LEU A 146 -49.41 -16.60 -27.75
C LEU A 146 -50.40 -15.46 -28.04
N TYR A 147 -49.92 -14.23 -28.19
CA TYR A 147 -50.76 -13.07 -28.53
C TYR A 147 -51.34 -13.14 -29.95
N VAL A 148 -50.56 -13.64 -30.93
CA VAL A 148 -51.01 -13.74 -32.34
C VAL A 148 -51.93 -14.95 -32.58
N ARG A 149 -52.05 -15.86 -31.61
CA ARG A 149 -52.87 -17.08 -31.70
C ARG A 149 -54.15 -17.05 -30.85
N GLY A 150 -54.46 -15.93 -30.19
CA GLY A 150 -55.73 -15.68 -29.50
C GLY A 150 -56.56 -14.67 -30.27
#